data_AF-A0A929FF14-F1
#
_entry.id   AF-A0A929FF14-F1
#
_cell.length_a   1.000
_cell.length_b   1.000
_cell.length_c   1.000
_cell.angle_alpha   90.00
_cell.angle_beta   90.00
_cell.angle_gamma   90.00
#
_symmetry.space_group_name_H-M   'P 1'
#
loop_
_entity.id
_entity.type
_entity.pdbx_description
1 polymer ?
#
loop_
_entity_poly.entity_id
_entity_poly.type
_entity_poly.pdbx_seq_one_letter_code
_entity_poly.pdbx_strand_id
1 'polypeptide(L)'
;MSNSAPSHFKPPSQERAERHLKRAKDQFKMKRYNEAVKELRDAIKLDPKKSEFHAWLAKVQLKKGLTGMTNISVRQALKLDPDNELALECQKLAESQSIDKSDAPTEKHKGLGSLLTRKLF
;
A
#
# COMPACT_ATOMS: atom_id res chain seq x y z
N MET A 1 9.41 39.50 -17.91
CA MET A 1 9.65 38.94 -16.57
C MET A 1 8.98 37.58 -16.48
N SER A 2 9.73 36.52 -16.18
CA SER A 2 9.22 35.15 -16.18
C SER A 2 8.52 34.86 -14.85
N ASN A 3 7.18 35.00 -14.80
CA ASN A 3 6.38 34.60 -13.64
C ASN A 3 6.28 33.07 -13.56
N SER A 4 7.32 32.44 -13.02
CA SER A 4 7.26 31.05 -12.56
C SER A 4 6.37 30.97 -11.32
N ALA A 5 5.06 30.78 -11.54
CA ALA A 5 4.11 30.54 -10.46
C ALA A 5 4.54 29.31 -9.63
N PRO A 6 4.42 29.32 -8.29
CA PRO A 6 4.84 28.20 -7.46
C PRO A 6 4.02 26.95 -7.80
N SER A 7 4.68 25.93 -8.35
CA SER A 7 4.07 24.73 -8.92
C SER A 7 3.61 23.71 -7.85
N HIS A 8 2.98 24.18 -6.77
CA HIS A 8 2.63 23.35 -5.61
C HIS A 8 1.26 23.66 -5.00
N PHE A 9 0.28 24.04 -5.84
CA PHE A 9 -1.12 24.09 -5.41
C PHE A 9 -1.70 22.67 -5.32
N LYS A 10 -1.47 21.98 -4.19
CA LYS A 10 -2.23 20.76 -3.87
C LYS A 10 -3.69 21.14 -3.58
N PRO A 11 -4.69 20.49 -4.20
CA PRO A 11 -6.09 20.72 -3.83
C PRO A 11 -6.32 20.43 -2.33
N PRO A 12 -7.24 21.17 -1.68
CA PRO A 12 -7.45 21.08 -0.23
C PRO A 12 -7.90 19.70 0.26
N SER A 13 -8.39 18.82 -0.62
CA SER A 13 -8.66 17.41 -0.34
C SER A 13 -7.38 16.60 -0.11
N GLN A 14 -6.34 16.80 -0.94
CA GLN A 14 -5.04 16.14 -0.80
C GLN A 14 -4.31 16.61 0.45
N GLU A 15 -4.34 17.91 0.74
CA GLU A 15 -3.74 18.45 1.98
C GLU A 15 -4.44 17.87 3.23
N ARG A 16 -5.77 17.76 3.22
CA ARG A 16 -6.53 17.05 4.27
C ARG A 16 -6.10 15.59 4.40
N ALA A 17 -5.92 14.88 3.28
CA ALA A 17 -5.47 13.49 3.27
C ALA A 17 -4.05 13.33 3.86
N GLU A 18 -3.13 14.25 3.54
CA GLU A 18 -1.77 14.27 4.10
C GLU A 18 -1.77 14.55 5.61
N ARG A 19 -2.69 15.37 6.13
CA ARG A 19 -2.86 15.56 7.58
C ARG A 19 -3.36 14.29 8.28
N HIS A 20 -4.28 13.54 7.67
CA HIS A 20 -4.70 12.23 8.16
C HIS A 20 -3.53 11.22 8.14
N LEU A 21 -2.74 11.17 7.07
CA LEU A 21 -1.53 10.34 7.01
C LEU A 21 -0.52 10.70 8.12
N LYS A 22 -0.29 11.98 8.38
CA LYS A 22 0.61 12.43 9.47
C LYS A 22 0.12 11.90 10.82
N ARG A 23 -1.16 12.08 11.13
CA ARG A 23 -1.78 11.54 12.36
C ARG A 23 -1.65 10.03 12.44
N ALA A 24 -1.87 9.30 11.34
CA ALA A 24 -1.70 7.85 11.31
C ALA A 24 -0.26 7.40 11.62
N LYS A 25 0.74 8.09 11.09
CA LYS A 25 2.17 7.85 11.37
C LYS A 25 2.47 8.07 12.86
N ASP A 26 1.92 9.12 13.47
CA ASP A 26 2.14 9.40 14.89
C ASP A 26 1.40 8.41 15.81
N GLN A 27 0.15 8.04 15.47
CA GLN A 27 -0.61 6.99 16.15
C GLN A 27 0.08 5.61 16.04
N PHE A 28 0.70 5.30 14.89
CA PHE A 28 1.49 4.08 14.72
C PHE A 28 2.73 4.06 15.64
N LYS A 29 3.44 5.18 15.81
CA LYS A 29 4.56 5.29 16.78
C LYS A 29 4.08 5.03 18.21
N MET A 30 2.87 5.50 18.55
CA MET A 30 2.21 5.24 19.85
C MET A 30 1.64 3.81 19.97
N LYS A 31 1.86 2.92 18.99
CA LYS A 31 1.28 1.55 18.90
C LYS A 31 -0.26 1.53 18.86
N ARG A 32 -0.90 2.67 18.62
CA ARG A 32 -2.36 2.86 18.54
C ARG A 32 -2.88 2.48 17.15
N TYR A 33 -2.71 1.21 16.80
CA TYR A 33 -2.94 0.71 15.44
C TYR A 33 -4.39 0.88 14.96
N ASN A 34 -5.38 0.84 15.85
CA ASN A 34 -6.79 1.06 15.47
C ASN A 34 -7.06 2.51 15.06
N GLU A 35 -6.51 3.48 15.78
CA GLU A 35 -6.58 4.91 15.43
C GLU A 35 -5.83 5.17 14.12
N ALA A 36 -4.64 4.58 13.94
CA ALA A 36 -3.88 4.70 12.69
C ALA A 36 -4.64 4.14 11.47
N VAL A 37 -5.33 2.99 11.60
CA VAL A 37 -6.19 2.44 10.52
C VAL A 37 -7.34 3.39 10.17
N LYS A 38 -7.96 4.04 11.17
CA LYS A 38 -9.05 4.99 10.93
C LYS A 38 -8.57 6.19 10.12
N GLU A 39 -7.49 6.83 10.57
CA GLU A 39 -6.90 7.99 9.89
C GLU A 39 -6.46 7.62 8.45
N LEU A 40 -5.86 6.44 8.22
CA LEU A 40 -5.48 6.00 6.86
C LEU A 40 -6.69 5.73 5.97
N ARG A 41 -7.78 5.18 6.51
CA ARG A 41 -9.03 5.03 5.75
C ARG A 41 -9.62 6.38 5.35
N ASP A 42 -9.55 7.39 6.22
CA ASP A 42 -10.03 8.72 5.90
C ASP A 42 -9.10 9.45 4.89
N ALA A 43 -7.79 9.22 4.95
CA ALA A 43 -6.86 9.65 3.90
C ALA A 43 -7.18 9.01 2.53
N ILE A 44 -7.41 7.69 2.48
CA ILE A 44 -7.76 6.95 1.25
C ILE A 44 -9.11 7.41 0.66
N LYS A 45 -10.10 7.81 1.49
CA LYS A 45 -11.35 8.39 0.97
C LYS A 45 -11.14 9.72 0.26
N LEU A 46 -10.17 10.53 0.71
CA LEU A 46 -9.89 11.86 0.19
C LEU A 46 -8.98 11.85 -1.05
N ASP A 47 -7.99 10.95 -1.08
CA ASP A 47 -7.21 10.63 -2.29
C ASP A 47 -6.93 9.12 -2.36
N PRO A 48 -7.77 8.34 -3.07
CA PRO A 48 -7.61 6.89 -3.16
C PRO A 48 -6.46 6.46 -4.07
N LYS A 49 -5.87 7.37 -4.87
CA LYS A 49 -4.81 7.08 -5.84
C LYS A 49 -3.40 7.23 -5.25
N LYS A 50 -3.27 7.67 -4.00
CA LYS A 50 -1.98 7.80 -3.32
C LYS A 50 -1.50 6.44 -2.78
N SER A 51 -0.50 5.85 -3.44
CA SER A 51 0.15 4.57 -3.04
C SER A 51 0.55 4.53 -1.57
N GLU A 52 1.16 5.62 -1.08
CA GLU A 52 1.66 5.75 0.30
C GLU A 52 0.58 5.43 1.35
N PHE A 53 -0.68 5.82 1.14
CA PHE A 53 -1.73 5.57 2.14
C PHE A 53 -2.05 4.07 2.26
N HIS A 54 -2.08 3.35 1.13
CA HIS A 54 -2.27 1.90 1.10
C HIS A 54 -1.06 1.16 1.68
N ALA A 55 0.16 1.65 1.42
CA ALA A 55 1.39 1.10 1.97
C ALA A 55 1.49 1.28 3.49
N TRP A 56 1.11 2.45 4.03
CA TRP A 56 0.99 2.63 5.48
C TRP A 56 -0.12 1.80 6.09
N LEU A 57 -1.25 1.62 5.39
CA LEU A 57 -2.33 0.74 5.85
C LEU A 57 -1.86 -0.71 5.96
N ALA A 58 -1.10 -1.20 4.97
CA ALA A 58 -0.43 -2.49 5.03
C ALA A 58 0.51 -2.59 6.24
N LYS A 59 1.39 -1.60 6.47
CA LYS A 59 2.33 -1.60 7.61
C LYS A 59 1.61 -1.70 8.96
N VAL A 60 0.49 -0.98 9.12
CA VAL A 60 -0.33 -1.03 10.34
C VAL A 60 -1.05 -2.38 10.49
N GLN A 61 -1.61 -2.92 9.41
CA GLN A 61 -2.26 -4.24 9.41
C GLN A 61 -1.27 -5.38 9.72
N LEU A 62 -0.05 -5.31 9.20
CA LEU A 62 1.03 -6.24 9.49
C LEU A 62 1.42 -6.22 10.97
N LYS A 63 1.54 -5.03 11.59
CA LYS A 63 1.77 -4.92 13.05
C LYS A 63 0.60 -5.40 13.91
N LYS A 64 -0.60 -5.53 13.34
CA LYS A 64 -1.76 -6.20 13.97
C LYS A 64 -1.85 -7.71 13.68
N GLY A 65 -0.93 -8.29 12.90
CA GLY A 65 -1.01 -9.69 12.47
C GLY A 65 -2.13 -9.97 11.45
N LEU A 66 -2.70 -8.95 10.81
CA LEU A 66 -3.80 -9.08 9.85
C LEU A 66 -3.28 -9.36 8.43
N THR A 67 -2.52 -10.44 8.26
CA THR A 67 -1.77 -10.76 7.02
C THR A 67 -2.66 -10.77 5.78
N GLY A 68 -3.87 -11.33 5.86
CA GLY A 68 -4.83 -11.32 4.75
C GLY A 68 -5.24 -9.91 4.29
N MET A 69 -5.45 -8.98 5.23
CA MET A 69 -5.74 -7.57 4.89
C MET A 69 -4.48 -6.85 4.38
N THR A 70 -3.32 -7.18 4.97
CA THR A 70 -2.01 -6.63 4.56
C THR A 70 -1.76 -6.90 3.09
N ASN A 71 -1.96 -8.14 2.62
CA ASN A 71 -1.77 -8.52 1.21
C ASN A 71 -2.68 -7.75 0.25
N ILE A 72 -3.91 -7.42 0.67
CA ILE A 72 -4.83 -6.58 -0.13
C ILE A 72 -4.29 -5.15 -0.23
N SER A 73 -3.89 -4.55 0.90
CA SER A 73 -3.38 -3.18 0.95
C SER A 73 -2.03 -3.02 0.20
N VAL A 74 -1.12 -4.00 0.34
CA VAL A 74 0.13 -4.09 -0.44
C VAL A 74 -0.18 -4.12 -1.94
N ARG A 75 -1.11 -4.99 -2.38
CA ARG A 75 -1.48 -5.09 -3.80
C ARG A 75 -2.04 -3.78 -4.34
N GLN A 76 -2.82 -3.02 -3.57
CA GLN A 76 -3.30 -1.70 -4.00
C GLN A 76 -2.17 -0.67 -4.07
N ALA A 77 -1.26 -0.66 -3.10
CA ALA A 77 -0.10 0.22 -3.12
C ALA A 77 0.78 -0.02 -4.36
N LEU A 78 1.18 -1.27 -4.60
CA LEU A 78 2.03 -1.67 -5.74
C LEU A 78 1.33 -1.54 -7.10
N LYS A 79 0.00 -1.59 -7.15
CA LYS A 79 -0.77 -1.30 -8.37
C LYS A 79 -0.73 0.20 -8.73
N LEU A 80 -0.66 1.08 -7.74
CA LEU A 80 -0.57 2.52 -7.93
C LEU A 80 0.87 2.99 -8.17
N ASP A 81 1.84 2.27 -7.60
CA ASP A 81 3.25 2.63 -7.51
C ASP A 81 4.09 1.35 -7.30
N PRO A 82 4.56 0.69 -8.37
CA PRO A 82 5.26 -0.58 -8.29
C PRO A 82 6.56 -0.54 -7.47
N ASP A 83 7.20 0.63 -7.40
CA ASP A 83 8.47 0.85 -6.71
C ASP A 83 8.28 1.32 -5.26
N ASN A 84 7.07 1.23 -4.71
CA ASN A 84 6.78 1.68 -3.35
C ASN A 84 7.51 0.83 -2.30
N GLU A 85 8.67 1.30 -1.85
CA GLU A 85 9.57 0.61 -0.92
C GLU A 85 8.85 0.06 0.31
N LEU A 86 7.92 0.84 0.89
CA LEU A 86 7.17 0.47 2.08
C LEU A 86 6.19 -0.69 1.82
N ALA A 87 5.57 -0.72 0.65
CA ALA A 87 4.70 -1.83 0.25
C ALA A 87 5.52 -3.09 -0.05
N LEU A 88 6.69 -2.96 -0.69
CA LEU A 88 7.63 -4.06 -0.93
C LEU A 88 8.22 -4.63 0.38
N GLU A 89 8.53 -3.78 1.37
CA GLU A 89 8.90 -4.19 2.73
C GLU A 89 7.75 -5.00 3.37
N CYS A 90 6.54 -4.46 3.34
CA CYS A 90 5.36 -5.12 3.92
C CYS A 90 5.02 -6.44 3.21
N GLN A 91 5.23 -6.54 1.91
CA GLN A 91 5.06 -7.78 1.14
C GLN A 91 5.98 -8.88 1.66
N LYS A 92 7.30 -8.63 1.66
CA LYS A 92 8.32 -9.61 2.08
C LYS A 92 8.08 -10.10 3.51
N LEU A 93 7.68 -9.20 4.41
CA LEU A 93 7.36 -9.53 5.80
C LEU A 93 6.05 -10.33 5.93
N ALA A 94 5.02 -10.00 5.14
CA ALA A 94 3.76 -10.75 5.11
C ALA A 94 3.95 -12.17 4.57
N GLU A 95 4.75 -12.33 3.51
CA GLU A 95 5.14 -13.63 2.94
C GLU A 95 5.94 -14.45 3.96
N SER A 96 6.92 -13.85 4.63
CA SER A 96 7.71 -14.51 5.69
C SER A 96 6.83 -15.03 6.84
N GLN A 97 5.85 -14.23 7.30
CA GLN A 97 4.87 -14.64 8.32
C GLN A 97 3.83 -15.66 7.82
N SER A 98 3.73 -15.85 6.51
CA SER A 98 2.87 -16.86 5.89
C SER A 98 3.59 -18.20 5.81
N ILE A 99 4.86 -18.20 5.40
CA ILE A 99 5.73 -19.39 5.29
C ILE A 99 5.85 -20.11 6.64
N ASP A 100 6.05 -19.38 7.73
CA ASP A 100 6.12 -19.90 9.11
C ASP A 100 4.82 -20.62 9.56
N LYS A 101 3.69 -20.36 8.89
CA LYS A 101 2.38 -20.96 9.17
C LYS A 101 1.90 -21.91 8.07
N SER A 102 2.72 -22.16 7.05
CA SER A 102 2.35 -22.97 5.89
C SER A 102 3.35 -24.09 5.64
N ASP A 103 3.26 -25.13 6.47
CA ASP A 103 3.47 -26.51 6.03
C ASP A 103 2.26 -26.95 5.16
N ALA A 104 2.02 -26.15 4.11
CA ALA A 104 0.87 -26.25 3.21
C ALA A 104 1.26 -25.60 1.86
N PRO A 105 1.19 -26.33 0.74
CA PRO A 105 1.72 -25.88 -0.53
C PRO A 105 0.81 -24.81 -1.16
N THR A 106 1.15 -23.53 -1.00
CA THR A 106 0.51 -22.47 -1.79
C THR A 106 1.15 -22.38 -3.17
N GLU A 107 0.31 -22.50 -4.20
CA GLU A 107 0.76 -22.53 -5.60
C GLU A 107 1.59 -21.29 -5.97
N LYS A 108 2.73 -21.56 -6.63
CA LYS A 108 3.56 -20.51 -7.21
C LYS A 108 2.78 -19.78 -8.29
N HIS A 109 2.73 -18.46 -8.18
CA HIS A 109 2.04 -17.54 -9.08
C HIS A 109 2.66 -17.53 -10.50
N LYS A 110 2.41 -18.58 -11.30
CA LYS A 110 2.78 -18.65 -12.72
C LYS A 110 1.83 -17.81 -13.56
N GLY A 111 2.03 -16.48 -13.50
CA GLY A 111 1.32 -15.47 -14.29
C GLY A 111 2.23 -14.69 -15.25
N LEU A 112 3.44 -15.18 -15.52
CA LEU A 112 4.38 -14.62 -16.50
C LEU A 112 4.83 -15.73 -17.45
N GLY A 113 4.09 -15.87 -18.55
CA GLY A 113 4.28 -16.88 -19.58
C GLY A 113 3.88 -16.33 -20.93
N SER A 114 4.75 -15.50 -21.51
CA SER A 114 4.64 -15.11 -22.92
C SER A 114 4.76 -16.36 -23.80
N LEU A 115 3.70 -16.71 -24.52
CA LEU A 115 3.77 -17.53 -25.73
C LEU A 115 2.87 -16.95 -26.81
N LEU A 116 3.47 -16.04 -27.58
CA LEU A 116 3.12 -15.82 -28.98
C LEU A 116 3.34 -17.13 -29.77
N THR A 117 2.77 -17.23 -30.99
CA THR A 117 2.73 -18.43 -31.87
C THR A 117 1.73 -19.50 -31.38
N ARG A 118 1.04 -20.31 -32.20
CA ARG A 118 0.97 -20.60 -33.66
C ARG A 118 -0.45 -21.18 -33.92
N LYS A 119 -1.06 -21.31 -35.11
CA LYS A 119 -0.74 -21.09 -36.55
C LYS A 119 -2.10 -20.97 -37.28
N LEU A 120 -2.16 -20.44 -38.51
CA LEU A 120 -3.34 -20.66 -39.40
C LEU A 120 -3.49 -22.14 -39.79
N PHE A 121 -4.70 -22.66 -39.76
CA PHE A 121 -5.28 -23.47 -40.85
C PHE A 121 -6.80 -23.34 -40.82
#